data_AF-A0A914WG99-F1
#
_entry.id   AF-A0A914WG99-F1
#
_cell.length_a   1.000
_cell.length_b   1.000
_cell.length_c   1.000
_cell.angle_alpha   90.00
_cell.angle_beta   90.00
_cell.angle_gamma   90.00
#
_symmetry.space_group_name_H-M   'P 1'
#
loop_
_entity.id
_entity.type
_entity.pdbx_description
1 polymer ?
#
loop_
_entity_poly.entity_id
_entity_poly.type
_entity_poly.pdbx_seq_one_letter_code
_entity_poly.pdbx_strand_id
1 'polypeptide(L)'
;MMKWLLSCSLLLAVVGFSAANIFFAVSCEDTPEEWSDWSRCAWPHGDLRQVITNFLSDAKDAGCQVPPPKLIARGMKILKNNTSYLTHPLYSRAPNAECGYCARKAQCCKRARSFLTQSFQSRTCSDESPPCEMDPLTDEEVETLREWYPDVVPSSDRCDIKPYVTQELEFLRTGPVYQYVEPLLCQVLGTKIPTINCKSDGEKCKCCCFGYRYENGACVVDETAVSNC
;
A
#
# COMPACT_ATOMS: atom_id res chain seq x y z
N MET A 1 10.59 15.30 75.74
CA MET A 1 11.14 14.08 75.11
C MET A 1 10.93 14.16 73.61
N MET A 2 12.03 14.31 72.88
CA MET A 2 12.14 14.32 71.42
C MET A 2 11.49 13.08 70.79
N LYS A 3 10.68 13.27 69.73
CA LYS A 3 10.62 12.32 68.61
C LYS A 3 10.27 13.03 67.28
N TRP A 4 11.29 13.08 66.42
CA TRP A 4 11.27 12.94 64.95
C TRP A 4 10.73 14.07 64.04
N LEU A 5 11.70 14.83 63.52
CA LEU A 5 11.71 15.44 62.18
C LEU A 5 11.70 14.34 61.08
N LEU A 6 11.26 14.74 59.88
CA LEU A 6 11.30 14.05 58.57
C LEU A 6 9.97 13.46 58.08
N SER A 7 9.23 14.29 57.35
CA SER A 7 8.32 13.87 56.28
C SER A 7 8.46 14.97 55.21
N CYS A 8 9.56 14.96 54.45
CA CYS A 8 9.68 14.22 53.20
C CYS A 8 8.54 14.59 52.23
N SER A 9 8.74 15.74 51.59
CA SER A 9 8.51 15.97 50.17
C SER A 9 7.70 14.89 49.44
N LEU A 10 6.38 14.88 49.61
CA LEU A 10 5.48 14.25 48.65
C LEU A 10 5.03 15.34 47.68
N LEU A 11 5.91 15.56 46.69
CA LEU A 11 5.62 16.21 45.42
C LEU A 11 4.21 15.81 44.95
N LEU A 12 3.30 16.74 44.67
CA LEU A 12 3.18 17.35 43.34
C LEU A 12 3.46 16.33 42.22
N ALA A 13 2.70 15.24 42.19
CA ALA A 13 2.68 14.28 41.08
C ALA A 13 1.25 13.77 40.82
N VAL A 14 0.27 14.68 40.82
CA VAL A 14 -1.09 14.41 40.32
C VAL A 14 -1.47 15.46 39.28
N VAL A 15 -0.58 15.66 38.31
CA VAL A 15 -0.92 16.24 37.00
C VAL A 15 -0.08 15.47 35.99
N GLY A 16 -0.71 14.63 35.17
CA GLY A 16 0.01 13.85 34.18
C GLY A 16 -0.56 12.48 33.81
N PHE A 17 -1.85 12.19 34.02
CA PHE A 17 -2.53 11.25 33.12
C PHE A 17 -2.86 12.01 31.83
N SER A 18 -1.80 12.37 31.09
CA SER A 18 -1.91 12.70 29.68
C SER A 18 -2.39 11.44 28.96
N ALA A 19 -3.54 11.57 28.31
CA ALA A 19 -3.98 10.69 27.24
C ALA A 19 -2.83 10.51 26.25
N ALA A 20 -2.13 9.38 26.32
CA ALA A 20 -1.08 9.04 25.37
C ALA A 20 -0.83 7.51 25.33
N ASN A 21 -1.88 6.69 25.27
CA ASN A 21 -1.79 5.51 24.41
C ASN A 21 -1.97 6.00 22.97
N ILE A 22 -1.00 6.82 22.54
CA ILE A 22 -0.81 7.10 21.13
C ILE A 22 -0.53 5.74 20.52
N PHE A 23 -1.27 5.41 19.46
CA PHE A 23 -0.98 4.33 18.53
C PHE A 23 0.39 4.60 17.88
N PHE A 24 1.47 4.53 18.67
CA PHE A 24 2.81 4.63 18.14
C PHE A 24 3.04 3.34 17.37
N ALA A 25 3.28 3.48 16.07
CA ALA A 25 3.80 2.39 15.26
C ALA A 25 5.06 1.85 15.95
N VAL A 26 5.04 0.57 16.30
CA VAL A 26 6.20 -0.10 16.87
C VAL A 26 7.12 -0.40 15.70
N SER A 27 8.21 0.38 15.59
CA SER A 27 9.27 0.17 14.62
C SER A 27 10.36 -0.76 15.17
N CYS A 28 10.96 -1.53 14.27
CA CYS A 28 12.11 -2.41 14.54
C CYS A 28 13.37 -1.91 13.81
N GLU A 29 13.42 -0.65 13.36
CA GLU A 29 14.60 -0.09 12.67
C GLU A 29 15.89 -0.20 13.49
N ASP A 30 15.82 0.08 14.79
CA ASP A 30 16.96 0.01 15.71
C ASP A 30 17.23 -1.40 16.26
N THR A 31 16.37 -2.38 15.95
CA THR A 31 16.46 -3.78 16.44
C THR A 31 16.24 -4.75 15.28
N PRO A 32 17.22 -4.93 14.37
CA PRO A 32 17.05 -5.70 13.14
C PRO A 32 16.63 -7.17 13.35
N GLU A 33 17.04 -7.78 14.47
CA GLU A 33 16.69 -9.14 14.88
C GLU A 33 15.19 -9.33 15.18
N GLU A 34 14.47 -8.24 15.40
CA GLU A 34 13.04 -8.22 15.69
C GLU A 34 12.16 -8.09 14.44
N TRP A 35 12.76 -8.06 13.24
CA TRP A 35 12.03 -8.24 11.99
C TRP A 35 11.62 -9.70 11.79
N SER A 36 10.45 -9.87 11.16
CA SER A 36 10.00 -11.16 10.65
C SER A 36 10.85 -11.60 9.45
N ASP A 37 10.65 -12.85 9.02
CA ASP A 37 11.10 -13.23 7.68
C ASP A 37 10.33 -12.42 6.62
N TRP A 38 10.87 -12.40 5.41
CA TRP A 38 10.19 -11.79 4.28
C TRP A 38 9.03 -12.68 3.81
N SER A 39 7.89 -12.06 3.53
CA SER A 39 6.78 -12.70 2.83
C SER A 39 7.20 -13.19 1.45
N ARG A 40 6.36 -14.05 0.86
CA ARG A 40 6.45 -14.32 -0.58
C ARG A 40 6.14 -13.06 -1.38
N CYS A 41 6.51 -13.10 -2.65
CA CYS A 41 6.26 -12.05 -3.61
C CYS A 41 4.78 -11.95 -3.92
N ALA A 42 4.21 -10.77 -3.66
CA ALA A 42 2.85 -10.43 -4.04
C ALA A 42 2.86 -9.81 -5.44
N TRP A 43 2.11 -10.44 -6.35
CA TRP A 43 1.87 -9.95 -7.70
C TRP A 43 0.37 -10.07 -8.06
N PRO A 44 -0.22 -9.04 -8.71
CA PRO A 44 -1.62 -9.05 -9.09
C PRO A 44 -2.13 -10.16 -9.99
N HIS A 45 -1.35 -10.68 -10.92
CA HIS A 45 -1.85 -11.65 -11.91
C HIS A 45 -3.24 -11.26 -12.51
N GLY A 46 -3.57 -9.96 -12.54
CA GLY A 46 -4.89 -9.45 -12.94
C GLY A 46 -6.05 -9.54 -11.92
N ASP A 47 -5.88 -10.14 -10.73
CA ASP A 47 -6.93 -10.22 -9.69
C ASP A 47 -6.46 -9.67 -8.33
N LEU A 48 -6.89 -8.44 -8.03
CA LEU A 48 -6.56 -7.74 -6.80
C LEU A 48 -7.02 -8.46 -5.53
N ARG A 49 -8.15 -9.16 -5.59
CA ARG A 49 -8.68 -9.91 -4.45
C ARG A 49 -7.79 -11.11 -4.13
N GLN A 50 -7.29 -11.77 -5.17
CA GLN A 50 -6.35 -12.87 -5.00
C GLN A 50 -5.05 -12.38 -4.36
N VAL A 51 -4.53 -11.22 -4.77
CA VAL A 51 -3.34 -10.62 -4.13
C VAL A 51 -3.55 -10.38 -2.66
N ILE A 52 -4.63 -9.67 -2.31
CA ILE A 52 -4.89 -9.29 -0.92
C ILE A 52 -4.98 -10.56 -0.07
N THR A 53 -5.66 -11.60 -0.56
CA THR A 53 -5.81 -12.86 0.17
C THR A 53 -4.46 -13.58 0.33
N ASN A 54 -3.70 -13.71 -0.75
CA ASN A 54 -2.41 -14.40 -0.76
C ASN A 54 -1.38 -13.66 0.10
N PHE A 55 -1.24 -12.35 -0.09
CA PHE A 55 -0.33 -11.52 0.70
C PHE A 55 -0.63 -11.60 2.19
N LEU A 56 -1.91 -11.55 2.60
CA LEU A 56 -2.26 -11.67 4.01
C LEU A 56 -1.95 -13.06 4.56
N SER A 57 -2.13 -14.12 3.78
CA SER A 57 -1.68 -15.45 4.18
C SER A 57 -0.16 -15.48 4.34
N ASP A 58 0.58 -14.94 3.38
CA ASP A 58 2.04 -14.96 3.35
C ASP A 58 2.67 -14.12 4.46
N ALA A 59 2.11 -12.94 4.72
CA ALA A 59 2.53 -12.08 5.82
C ALA A 59 2.27 -12.77 7.17
N LYS A 60 1.11 -13.43 7.33
CA LYS A 60 0.81 -14.19 8.53
C LYS A 60 1.80 -15.35 8.73
N ASP A 61 2.09 -16.09 7.66
CA ASP A 61 3.03 -17.21 7.70
C ASP A 61 4.47 -16.74 7.99
N ALA A 62 4.83 -15.53 7.55
CA ALA A 62 6.09 -14.87 7.91
C ALA A 62 6.15 -14.40 9.38
N GLY A 63 5.03 -14.41 10.10
CA GLY A 63 4.95 -14.01 11.51
C GLY A 63 4.32 -12.62 11.76
N CYS A 64 3.72 -12.01 10.74
CA CYS A 64 3.05 -10.72 10.86
C CYS A 64 1.68 -10.81 11.51
N GLN A 65 1.33 -9.74 12.21
CA GLN A 65 -0.01 -9.56 12.74
C GLN A 65 -0.91 -9.11 11.58
N VAL A 66 -1.87 -9.96 11.23
CA VAL A 66 -2.83 -9.66 10.17
C VAL A 66 -4.19 -9.30 10.77
N PRO A 67 -5.04 -8.53 10.06
CA PRO A 67 -6.36 -8.21 10.55
C PRO A 67 -7.20 -9.45 10.83
N PRO A 68 -8.09 -9.42 11.83
CA PRO A 68 -9.03 -10.50 12.09
C PRO A 68 -9.82 -10.92 10.84
N PRO A 69 -10.11 -12.23 10.64
CA PRO A 69 -10.82 -12.72 9.46
C PRO A 69 -12.17 -12.03 9.21
N LYS A 70 -12.88 -11.62 10.28
CA LYS A 70 -14.14 -10.86 10.16
C LYS A 70 -13.94 -9.49 9.53
N LEU A 71 -12.84 -8.80 9.84
CA LEU A 71 -12.51 -7.51 9.24
C LEU A 71 -12.08 -7.68 7.79
N ILE A 72 -11.26 -8.69 7.49
CA ILE A 72 -10.89 -9.04 6.11
C ILE A 72 -12.14 -9.35 5.29
N ALA A 73 -13.04 -10.19 5.80
CA ALA A 73 -14.29 -10.53 5.12
C ALA A 73 -15.19 -9.31 4.89
N ARG A 74 -15.23 -8.38 5.85
CA ARG A 74 -15.95 -7.10 5.69
C ARG A 74 -15.32 -6.23 4.61
N GLY A 75 -13.99 -6.07 4.61
CA GLY A 75 -13.26 -5.34 3.57
C GLY A 75 -13.49 -5.95 2.19
N MET A 76 -13.35 -7.27 2.07
CA MET A 76 -13.60 -8.00 0.81
C MET A 76 -15.05 -7.90 0.34
N LYS A 77 -16.02 -7.92 1.25
CA LYS A 77 -17.44 -7.70 0.90
C LYS A 77 -17.68 -6.29 0.37
N ILE A 78 -17.02 -5.29 0.96
CA ILE A 78 -17.10 -3.91 0.49
C ILE A 78 -16.46 -3.77 -0.90
N LEU A 79 -15.25 -4.33 -1.10
CA LEU A 79 -14.59 -4.36 -2.42
C LEU A 79 -15.46 -5.08 -3.46
N LYS A 80 -16.13 -6.18 -3.08
CA LYS A 80 -17.04 -6.91 -3.97
C LYS A 80 -18.30 -6.12 -4.31
N ASN A 81 -18.87 -5.39 -3.36
CA ASN A 81 -20.10 -4.62 -3.57
C ASN A 81 -19.87 -3.32 -4.34
N ASN A 82 -18.64 -2.83 -4.35
CA ASN A 82 -18.19 -1.74 -5.20
C ASN A 82 -17.40 -2.36 -6.36
N THR A 83 -18.10 -3.08 -7.23
CA THR A 83 -17.51 -3.88 -8.32
C THR A 83 -16.52 -3.11 -9.19
N SER A 84 -16.64 -1.77 -9.24
CA SER A 84 -15.67 -0.86 -9.87
C SER A 84 -14.22 -1.11 -9.43
N TYR A 85 -13.97 -1.56 -8.18
CA TYR A 85 -12.61 -1.82 -7.69
C TYR A 85 -11.99 -3.12 -8.19
N LEU A 86 -12.79 -4.18 -8.41
CA LEU A 86 -12.27 -5.49 -8.83
C LEU A 86 -12.22 -5.64 -10.35
N THR A 87 -13.06 -4.89 -11.07
CA THR A 87 -13.08 -4.82 -12.53
C THR A 87 -12.57 -3.47 -13.04
N HIS A 88 -11.77 -2.76 -12.23
CA HIS A 88 -11.25 -1.46 -12.59
C HIS A 88 -10.37 -1.59 -13.84
N PRO A 89 -10.62 -0.81 -14.92
CA PRO A 89 -9.82 -0.90 -16.15
C PRO A 89 -8.31 -0.80 -15.88
N LEU A 90 -7.91 0.06 -14.94
CA LEU A 90 -6.50 0.22 -14.55
C LEU A 90 -5.86 -1.03 -13.94
N TYR A 91 -6.64 -1.93 -13.31
CA TYR A 91 -6.12 -3.12 -12.63
C TYR A 91 -6.19 -4.38 -13.49
N SER A 92 -7.20 -4.49 -14.35
CA SER A 92 -7.38 -5.64 -15.26
C SER A 92 -6.29 -5.72 -16.34
N ARG A 93 -5.55 -4.64 -16.56
CA ARG A 93 -4.47 -4.53 -17.55
C ARG A 93 -3.11 -4.98 -17.03
N ALA A 94 -2.97 -5.22 -15.73
CA ALA A 94 -1.73 -5.69 -15.14
C ALA A 94 -1.29 -7.01 -15.81
N PRO A 95 -0.07 -7.10 -16.36
CA PRO A 95 0.40 -8.33 -16.99
C PRO A 95 0.40 -9.51 -16.02
N ASN A 96 0.23 -10.72 -16.56
CA ASN A 96 0.29 -11.95 -15.74
C ASN A 96 1.70 -12.24 -15.21
N ALA A 97 2.73 -11.79 -15.93
CA ALA A 97 4.13 -11.92 -15.56
C ALA A 97 4.62 -10.71 -14.75
N GLU A 98 5.56 -10.94 -13.84
CA GLU A 98 6.16 -9.87 -13.03
C GLU A 98 6.97 -8.91 -13.91
N CYS A 99 6.79 -7.61 -13.68
CA CYS A 99 7.47 -6.54 -14.42
C CYS A 99 7.49 -5.23 -13.61
N GLY A 100 8.25 -4.24 -14.11
CA GLY A 100 8.23 -2.85 -13.68
C GLY A 100 8.59 -2.61 -12.22
N TYR A 101 9.28 -3.54 -11.55
CA TYR A 101 9.54 -3.51 -10.10
C TYR A 101 8.26 -3.46 -9.24
N CYS A 102 7.18 -4.03 -9.77
CA CYS A 102 5.86 -3.99 -9.14
C CYS A 102 5.61 -5.14 -8.15
N ALA A 103 6.29 -6.27 -8.32
CA ALA A 103 6.25 -7.36 -7.34
C ALA A 103 6.94 -6.95 -6.03
N ARG A 104 6.27 -7.15 -4.90
CA ARG A 104 6.73 -6.73 -3.58
C ARG A 104 6.67 -7.87 -2.58
N LYS A 105 7.63 -7.87 -1.67
CA LYS A 105 7.61 -8.66 -0.43
C LYS A 105 7.67 -7.72 0.75
N ALA A 106 7.03 -8.12 1.85
CA ALA A 106 6.98 -7.36 3.07
C ALA A 106 7.56 -8.15 4.23
N GLN A 107 8.11 -7.45 5.21
CA GLN A 107 8.41 -7.99 6.53
C GLN A 107 7.89 -7.01 7.56
N CYS A 108 7.71 -7.47 8.79
CA CYS A 108 7.05 -6.71 9.83
C CYS A 108 7.79 -6.81 11.17
N CYS A 109 7.56 -5.84 12.03
CA CYS A 109 8.14 -5.82 13.35
C CYS A 109 7.40 -6.79 14.28
N LYS A 110 8.07 -7.83 14.76
CA LYS A 110 7.48 -8.90 15.60
C LYS A 110 7.01 -8.39 16.97
N ARG A 111 7.57 -7.26 17.43
CA ARG A 111 7.23 -6.64 18.72
C ARG A 111 5.81 -6.08 18.79
N ALA A 112 5.19 -5.83 17.65
CA ALA A 112 3.84 -5.29 17.60
C ALA A 112 2.81 -6.31 18.10
N ARG A 113 1.96 -5.88 19.04
CA ARG A 113 0.88 -6.72 19.61
C ARG A 113 -0.41 -6.70 18.80
N SER A 114 -0.45 -5.89 17.75
CA SER A 114 -1.62 -5.67 16.89
C SER A 114 -1.16 -5.24 15.50
N PHE A 115 -1.93 -5.61 14.48
CA PHE A 115 -1.71 -5.19 13.09
C PHE A 115 -1.79 -3.66 12.92
N LEU A 116 -2.56 -2.96 13.78
CA LEU A 116 -2.71 -1.49 13.73
C LEU A 116 -1.47 -0.73 14.21
N THR A 117 -0.64 -1.38 15.02
CA THR A 117 0.57 -0.78 15.60
C THR A 117 1.85 -1.38 15.02
N GLN A 118 1.72 -2.24 14.01
CA GLN A 118 2.85 -2.95 13.42
C GLN A 118 3.48 -2.11 12.34
N SER A 119 4.80 -1.88 12.43
CA SER A 119 5.56 -1.34 11.30
C SER A 119 5.82 -2.44 10.27
N PHE A 120 5.85 -2.05 9.01
CA PHE A 120 6.19 -2.91 7.88
C PHE A 120 7.35 -2.30 7.10
N GLN A 121 8.20 -3.17 6.55
CA GLN A 121 9.14 -2.82 5.50
C GLN A 121 8.71 -3.53 4.22
N SER A 122 8.84 -2.85 3.09
CA SER A 122 8.59 -3.43 1.77
C SER A 122 9.82 -3.32 0.89
N ARG A 123 10.08 -4.34 0.08
CA ARG A 123 11.12 -4.29 -0.95
C ARG A 123 10.64 -4.97 -2.23
N THR A 124 11.29 -4.64 -3.34
CA THR A 124 11.05 -5.30 -4.62
C THR A 124 11.43 -6.77 -4.54
N CYS A 125 10.75 -7.58 -5.35
CA CYS A 125 11.00 -9.01 -5.44
C CYS A 125 12.24 -9.36 -6.24
N SER A 126 12.49 -8.59 -7.30
CA SER A 126 13.66 -8.70 -8.14
C SER A 126 14.51 -7.45 -8.05
N ASP A 127 15.81 -7.63 -8.21
CA ASP A 127 16.81 -6.57 -8.36
C ASP A 127 16.88 -6.06 -9.81
N GLU A 128 16.40 -6.88 -10.76
CA GLU A 128 16.26 -6.52 -12.17
C GLU A 128 14.85 -6.86 -12.66
N SER A 129 14.15 -5.87 -13.22
CA SER A 129 12.80 -6.07 -13.73
C SER A 129 12.60 -5.26 -15.01
N PRO A 130 12.24 -5.91 -16.13
CA PRO A 130 11.91 -5.18 -17.35
C PRO A 130 10.64 -4.34 -17.14
N PRO A 131 10.48 -3.20 -17.84
CA PRO A 131 9.26 -2.42 -17.76
C PRO A 131 8.04 -3.27 -18.12
N CYS A 132 6.92 -3.01 -17.47
CA CYS A 132 5.65 -3.60 -17.87
C CYS A 132 5.25 -3.05 -19.23
N GLU A 133 4.79 -3.94 -20.11
CA GLU A 133 4.21 -3.56 -21.40
C GLU A 133 2.70 -3.74 -21.34
N MET A 134 1.98 -2.69 -21.66
CA MET A 134 0.51 -2.68 -21.71
C MET A 134 0.05 -1.96 -22.97
N ASP A 135 -1.14 -2.28 -23.45
CA ASP A 135 -1.80 -1.47 -24.46
C ASP A 135 -2.14 -0.08 -23.92
N PRO A 136 -2.32 0.96 -24.76
CA PRO A 136 -2.92 2.24 -24.36
C PRO A 136 -4.40 2.12 -23.99
N LEU A 137 -4.95 3.10 -23.27
CA LEU A 137 -6.39 3.10 -22.93
C LEU A 137 -7.23 3.17 -24.22
N THR A 138 -8.20 2.26 -24.35
CA THR A 138 -9.20 2.30 -25.42
C THR A 138 -10.19 3.45 -25.20
N ASP A 139 -10.92 3.84 -26.24
CA ASP A 139 -11.95 4.88 -26.12
C ASP A 139 -13.04 4.52 -25.09
N GLU A 140 -13.43 3.24 -25.06
CA GLU A 140 -14.44 2.73 -24.11
C GLU A 140 -13.95 2.81 -22.65
N GLU A 141 -12.70 2.45 -22.40
CA GLU A 141 -12.09 2.58 -21.07
C GLU A 141 -11.97 4.05 -20.65
N VAL A 142 -11.58 4.94 -21.57
CA VAL A 142 -11.50 6.38 -21.29
C VAL A 142 -12.88 6.95 -20.93
N GLU A 143 -13.93 6.57 -21.65
CA GLU A 143 -15.29 7.03 -21.36
C GLU A 143 -15.77 6.50 -20.01
N THR A 144 -15.55 5.22 -19.72
CA THR A 144 -15.86 4.62 -18.42
C THR A 144 -15.12 5.34 -17.28
N LEU A 145 -13.82 5.62 -17.45
CA LEU A 145 -13.02 6.32 -16.45
C LEU A 145 -13.46 7.78 -16.28
N ARG A 146 -13.95 8.44 -17.34
CA ARG A 146 -14.50 9.80 -17.26
C ARG A 146 -15.79 9.85 -16.47
N GLU A 147 -16.66 8.84 -16.60
CA GLU A 147 -17.86 8.73 -15.76
C GLU A 147 -17.51 8.58 -14.28
N TRP A 148 -16.44 7.83 -13.97
CA TRP A 148 -16.03 7.55 -12.59
C TRP A 148 -15.22 8.69 -11.96
N TYR A 149 -14.41 9.37 -12.77
CA TYR A 149 -13.51 10.45 -12.36
C TYR A 149 -13.69 11.69 -13.25
N PRO A 150 -14.81 12.41 -13.11
CA PRO A 150 -15.16 13.52 -14.01
C PRO A 150 -14.16 14.69 -13.99
N ASP A 151 -13.44 14.85 -12.88
CA ASP A 151 -12.44 15.91 -12.70
C ASP A 151 -11.06 15.56 -13.26
N VAL A 152 -10.84 14.30 -13.68
CA VAL A 152 -9.57 13.85 -14.24
C VAL A 152 -9.53 14.10 -15.74
N VAL A 153 -8.49 14.81 -16.20
CA VAL A 153 -8.22 15.00 -17.63
C VAL A 153 -7.44 13.80 -18.15
N PRO A 154 -7.95 13.04 -19.15
CA PRO A 154 -7.22 11.95 -19.77
C PRO A 154 -5.92 12.45 -20.41
N SER A 155 -4.84 11.68 -20.27
CA SER A 155 -3.60 11.93 -20.99
C SER A 155 -3.79 11.74 -22.49
N SER A 156 -3.08 12.54 -23.29
CA SER A 156 -3.14 12.42 -24.76
C SER A 156 -2.51 11.13 -25.28
N ASP A 157 -1.52 10.61 -24.56
CA ASP A 157 -0.82 9.36 -24.90
C ASP A 157 -1.58 8.12 -24.45
N ARG A 158 -2.64 8.30 -23.64
CA ARG A 158 -3.49 7.24 -23.08
C ARG A 158 -2.73 6.18 -22.28
N CYS A 159 -1.48 6.47 -21.93
CA CYS A 159 -0.60 5.62 -21.14
C CYS A 159 -0.46 6.19 -19.74
N ASP A 160 -0.38 7.51 -19.59
CA ASP A 160 -0.35 8.12 -18.26
C ASP A 160 -1.73 8.03 -17.61
N ILE A 161 -1.78 7.21 -16.56
CA ILE A 161 -2.98 6.94 -15.75
C ILE A 161 -2.81 7.39 -14.30
N LYS A 162 -1.69 8.04 -13.97
CA LYS A 162 -1.40 8.56 -12.63
C LYS A 162 -2.51 9.48 -12.10
N PRO A 163 -3.13 10.36 -12.92
CA PRO A 163 -4.24 11.19 -12.44
C PRO A 163 -5.44 10.36 -11.96
N TYR A 164 -5.83 9.32 -12.70
CA TYR A 164 -6.94 8.44 -12.29
C TYR A 164 -6.63 7.69 -11.00
N VAL A 165 -5.41 7.15 -10.88
CA VAL A 165 -4.98 6.46 -9.65
C VAL A 165 -4.97 7.43 -8.46
N THR A 166 -4.54 8.67 -8.66
CA THR A 166 -4.52 9.69 -7.61
C THR A 166 -5.93 10.01 -7.14
N GLN A 167 -6.87 10.21 -8.08
CA GLN A 167 -8.27 10.50 -7.77
C GLN A 167 -8.96 9.32 -7.06
N GLU A 168 -8.69 8.09 -7.52
CA GLU A 168 -9.20 6.87 -6.88
C GLU A 168 -8.71 6.74 -5.44
N LEU A 169 -7.41 6.99 -5.20
CA LEU A 169 -6.85 7.00 -3.85
C LEU A 169 -7.48 8.09 -2.97
N GLU A 170 -7.77 9.27 -3.53
CA GLU A 170 -8.45 10.35 -2.80
C GLU A 170 -9.90 10.00 -2.47
N PHE A 171 -10.66 9.45 -3.42
CA PHE A 171 -12.02 8.97 -3.19
C PHE A 171 -12.03 7.89 -2.10
N LEU A 172 -11.10 6.93 -2.21
CA LEU A 172 -10.88 5.92 -1.18
C LEU A 172 -10.64 6.60 0.17
N ARG A 173 -9.68 7.53 0.31
CA ARG A 173 -9.35 8.22 1.56
C ARG A 173 -10.52 8.81 2.33
N THR A 174 -11.55 9.30 1.62
CA THR A 174 -12.71 9.97 2.23
C THR A 174 -13.82 9.00 2.67
N GLY A 175 -13.79 7.74 2.25
CA GLY A 175 -14.84 6.77 2.53
C GLY A 175 -14.73 6.09 3.91
N PRO A 176 -15.86 5.71 4.57
CA PRO A 176 -15.85 4.91 5.80
C PRO A 176 -15.23 3.51 5.60
N VAL A 177 -15.07 3.10 4.34
CA VAL A 177 -14.36 1.90 3.90
C VAL A 177 -12.86 2.01 4.17
N TYR A 178 -12.28 3.18 3.93
CA TYR A 178 -10.84 3.39 4.00
C TYR A 178 -10.31 3.26 5.40
N GLN A 179 -11.02 3.68 6.44
CA GLN A 179 -10.55 3.44 7.82
C GLN A 179 -10.30 1.96 8.18
N TYR A 180 -10.97 1.02 7.51
CA TYR A 180 -10.80 -0.42 7.74
C TYR A 180 -9.96 -1.12 6.68
N VAL A 181 -9.95 -0.57 5.47
CA VAL A 181 -9.27 -1.16 4.33
C VAL A 181 -7.96 -0.44 4.05
N GLU A 182 -7.73 0.83 4.40
CA GLU A 182 -6.45 1.57 4.31
C GLU A 182 -5.28 0.81 4.95
N PRO A 183 -5.36 0.18 6.14
CA PRO A 183 -4.22 -0.59 6.62
C PRO A 183 -3.96 -1.85 5.78
N LEU A 184 -4.96 -2.34 5.04
CA LEU A 184 -4.84 -3.45 4.09
C LEU A 184 -4.45 -2.98 2.69
N LEU A 185 -4.98 -1.85 2.24
CA LEU A 185 -4.72 -1.25 0.94
C LEU A 185 -3.38 -0.55 0.99
N CYS A 186 -2.98 0.23 1.98
CA CYS A 186 -1.61 0.75 2.06
C CYS A 186 -0.55 -0.36 2.11
N GLN A 187 -0.87 -1.50 2.75
CA GLN A 187 0.05 -2.65 2.85
C GLN A 187 0.02 -3.57 1.60
N VAL A 188 -1.05 -3.58 0.81
CA VAL A 188 -1.20 -4.42 -0.40
C VAL A 188 -1.22 -3.61 -1.71
N LEU A 189 -1.88 -2.46 -1.72
CA LEU A 189 -2.10 -1.51 -2.82
C LEU A 189 -1.21 -0.24 -2.78
N GLY A 190 -0.96 0.33 -1.59
CA GLY A 190 -0.11 1.50 -1.36
C GLY A 190 1.37 1.19 -1.60
N THR A 191 1.71 -0.10 -1.63
CA THR A 191 2.98 -0.61 -2.14
C THR A 191 2.98 -0.92 -3.63
N LYS A 192 2.03 -0.39 -4.42
CA LYS A 192 2.05 -0.29 -5.89
C LYS A 192 1.36 -1.43 -6.63
N ILE A 193 0.12 -1.18 -6.97
CA ILE A 193 -0.43 -1.67 -8.22
C ILE A 193 0.40 -1.06 -9.39
N PRO A 194 0.65 -1.80 -10.50
CA PRO A 194 1.39 -1.35 -11.69
C PRO A 194 0.73 -0.19 -12.45
N THR A 195 0.65 1.01 -11.89
CA THR A 195 -0.14 2.07 -12.55
C THR A 195 0.30 3.52 -12.32
N ILE A 196 1.50 3.82 -11.81
CA ILE A 196 1.80 5.23 -11.46
C ILE A 196 2.78 5.91 -12.41
N ASN A 197 3.68 5.17 -13.07
CA ASN A 197 4.67 5.76 -13.98
C ASN A 197 4.69 5.05 -15.32
N CYS A 198 3.65 5.28 -16.11
CA CYS A 198 3.51 4.79 -17.48
C CYS A 198 3.87 5.88 -18.49
N LYS A 199 4.51 5.51 -19.59
CA LYS A 199 4.80 6.42 -20.70
C LYS A 199 4.62 5.69 -22.03
N SER A 200 4.13 6.37 -23.04
CA SER A 200 4.11 5.82 -24.40
C SER A 200 5.52 5.59 -24.93
N ASP A 201 5.77 4.41 -25.47
CA ASP A 201 6.96 4.09 -26.25
C ASP A 201 6.58 3.20 -27.44
N GLY A 202 6.59 3.78 -28.64
CA GLY A 202 6.01 3.18 -29.83
C GLY A 202 4.49 3.04 -29.71
N GLU A 203 3.98 1.83 -29.93
CA GLU A 203 2.54 1.51 -29.89
C GLU A 203 2.07 1.02 -28.51
N LYS A 204 2.98 0.96 -27.54
CA LYS A 204 2.72 0.38 -26.21
C LYS A 204 3.00 1.37 -25.10
N CYS A 205 2.38 1.12 -23.96
CA CYS A 205 2.71 1.79 -22.71
C CYS A 205 3.79 1.00 -21.98
N LYS A 206 4.85 1.70 -21.58
CA LYS A 206 5.92 1.16 -20.73
C LYS A 206 5.76 1.71 -19.32
N CYS A 207 5.61 0.80 -18.36
CA CYS A 207 5.20 1.16 -17.01
C CYS A 207 6.13 0.60 -15.93
N CYS A 208 6.36 1.44 -14.92
CA CYS A 208 7.12 1.10 -13.72
C CYS A 208 6.28 1.44 -12.48
N CYS A 209 6.51 0.70 -11.39
CA CYS A 209 5.88 0.97 -10.11
C CYS A 209 6.59 2.08 -9.32
N PHE A 210 5.91 2.65 -8.32
CA PHE A 210 6.42 3.73 -7.45
C PHE A 210 7.89 3.53 -7.06
N GLY A 211 8.62 4.64 -6.91
CA GLY A 211 10.07 4.61 -6.74
C GLY A 211 10.84 4.29 -8.03
N TYR A 212 10.16 3.95 -9.13
CA TYR A 212 10.76 3.79 -10.45
C TYR A 212 9.93 4.49 -11.53
N ARG A 213 10.59 5.03 -12.55
CA ARG A 213 9.98 5.62 -13.74
C ARG A 213 10.60 5.04 -15.01
N TYR A 214 9.84 5.03 -16.10
CA TYR A 214 10.36 4.57 -17.39
C TYR A 214 11.23 5.64 -18.05
N GLU A 215 12.47 5.28 -18.39
CA GLU A 215 13.41 6.13 -19.10
C GLU A 215 14.40 5.28 -19.92
N ASN A 216 14.62 5.65 -21.19
CA ASN A 216 15.61 5.03 -22.08
C ASN A 216 15.55 3.49 -22.15
N GLY A 217 14.36 2.90 -22.21
CA GLY A 217 14.20 1.44 -22.32
C GLY A 217 14.13 0.70 -20.99
N ALA A 218 14.31 1.38 -19.84
CA ALA A 218 14.41 0.74 -18.54
C ALA A 218 13.58 1.46 -17.46
N CYS A 219 13.32 0.75 -16.36
CA CYS A 219 12.81 1.35 -15.13
C CYS A 219 13.98 1.86 -14.30
N VAL A 220 14.09 3.18 -14.13
CA VAL A 220 15.12 3.86 -13.33
C VAL A 220 14.51 4.39 -12.03
N VAL A 221 15.33 4.57 -11.00
CA VAL A 221 14.85 5.11 -9.71
C VAL A 221 14.24 6.50 -9.91
N ASP A 222 13.08 6.72 -9.31
CA ASP A 222 12.38 8.01 -9.30
C ASP A 222 12.65 8.72 -7.98
N GLU A 223 13.58 9.69 -7.99
CA GLU A 223 13.99 10.46 -6.80
C GLU A 223 12.88 11.37 -6.27
N THR A 224 11.82 11.61 -7.06
CA THR A 224 10.66 12.43 -6.64
C THR A 224 9.55 11.61 -5.99
N ALA A 225 9.73 10.30 -5.93
CA ALA A 225 8.75 9.38 -5.39
C ALA A 225 8.69 9.49 -3.85
N VAL A 226 7.79 10.34 -3.34
CA VAL A 226 7.46 10.38 -1.91
C VAL A 226 6.36 9.36 -1.60
N SER A 227 6.63 8.48 -0.63
CA SER A 227 5.67 7.45 -0.21
C SER A 227 4.60 8.12 0.62
N ASN A 228 3.45 8.41 0.03
CA ASN A 228 2.30 8.98 0.74
C ASN A 228 1.37 7.90 1.32
N CYS A 229 1.93 6.74 1.65
CA CYS A 229 1.25 5.68 2.40
C CYS A 229 1.68 5.72 3.87
#